data_AF-A0A8C2AYX0-F1
#
_entry.id   AF-A0A8C2AYX0-F1
#
_cell.length_a   1.000
_cell.length_b   1.000
_cell.length_c   1.000
_cell.angle_alpha   90.00
_cell.angle_beta   90.00
_cell.angle_gamma   90.00
#
_symmetry.space_group_name_H-M   'P 1'
#
loop_
_entity.id
_entity.type
_entity.pdbx_description
1 polymer ?
#
loop_
_entity_poly.entity_id
_entity_poly.type
_entity_poly.pdbx_seq_one_letter_code
_entity_poly.pdbx_strand_id
1 'polypeptide(L)'
;MAQIDVDAFTAQVLSHWDWSREDRAFGDASSSESGHKDEQHKPKVKMSVKRRMKASEREKLRMRSLAEALHQLREYLPPDYSRGAQPLTKIQTLKYTIRYIKELSSILEQQI
;
A
#
# COMPACT_ATOMS: atom_id res chain seq x y z
N MET A 1 -22.74 23.38 3.81
CA MET A 1 -21.51 22.71 3.36
C MET A 1 -21.77 21.22 3.43
N ALA A 2 -21.86 20.53 2.28
CA ALA A 2 -22.20 19.12 2.25
C ALA A 2 -21.13 18.32 3.01
N GLN A 3 -21.51 17.73 4.13
CA GLN A 3 -20.70 16.79 4.88
C GLN A 3 -20.62 15.51 4.04
N ILE A 4 -19.68 15.48 3.09
CA ILE A 4 -19.39 14.27 2.33
C ILE A 4 -18.91 13.25 3.37
N ASP A 5 -19.72 12.22 3.58
CA ASP A 5 -19.38 11.11 4.43
C ASP A 5 -18.16 10.41 3.83
N VAL A 6 -16.98 10.74 4.36
CA VAL A 6 -15.70 10.21 3.91
C VAL A 6 -15.66 8.69 4.03
N ASP A 7 -16.47 8.12 4.94
CA ASP A 7 -16.63 6.67 5.05
C ASP A 7 -17.37 6.11 3.84
N ALA A 8 -18.41 6.79 3.34
CA ALA A 8 -19.11 6.43 2.11
C ALA A 8 -18.22 6.58 0.86
N PHE A 9 -17.47 7.67 0.72
CA PHE A 9 -16.54 7.84 -0.41
C PHE A 9 -15.39 6.82 -0.38
N THR A 10 -14.86 6.52 0.81
CA THR A 10 -13.80 5.51 0.93
C THR A 10 -14.35 4.11 0.68
N ALA A 11 -15.57 3.80 1.15
CA ALA A 11 -16.24 2.55 0.82
C ALA A 11 -16.48 2.43 -0.68
N GLN A 12 -16.88 3.51 -1.35
CA GLN A 12 -17.03 3.56 -2.80
C GLN A 12 -15.70 3.32 -3.52
N VAL A 13 -14.63 4.01 -3.12
CA VAL A 13 -13.29 3.80 -3.68
C VAL A 13 -12.84 2.36 -3.44
N LEU A 14 -12.86 1.86 -2.20
CA LEU A 14 -12.44 0.49 -1.86
C LEU A 14 -13.30 -0.58 -2.54
N SER A 15 -14.58 -0.31 -2.82
CA SER A 15 -15.45 -1.22 -3.56
C SER A 15 -15.12 -1.32 -5.05
N HIS A 16 -14.59 -0.23 -5.62
CA HIS A 16 -14.12 -0.20 -7.01
C HIS A 16 -12.67 -0.71 -7.14
N TRP A 17 -11.92 -0.73 -6.05
CA TRP A 17 -10.56 -1.28 -6.04
C TRP A 17 -10.61 -2.79 -6.26
N ASP A 18 -10.41 -3.19 -7.51
CA ASP A 18 -10.26 -4.58 -7.94
C ASP A 18 -8.86 -5.08 -7.56
N TRP A 19 -8.75 -5.64 -6.36
CA TRP A 19 -7.55 -6.32 -5.87
C TRP A 19 -7.10 -7.51 -6.74
N SER A 20 -7.85 -7.89 -7.79
CA SER A 20 -7.50 -8.99 -8.70
C SER A 20 -6.68 -8.57 -9.91
N ARG A 21 -6.41 -7.27 -10.15
CA ARG A 21 -5.83 -6.80 -11.43
C ARG A 21 -4.30 -6.73 -11.51
N GLU A 22 -3.57 -7.48 -10.68
CA GLU A 22 -2.10 -7.62 -10.78
C GLU A 22 -1.61 -9.09 -10.81
N ASP A 23 -2.50 -10.07 -11.00
CA ASP A 23 -2.11 -11.48 -11.19
C ASP A 23 -1.99 -11.88 -12.67
N ARG A 24 -1.49 -10.96 -13.50
CA ARG A 24 -1.02 -11.30 -14.85
C ARG A 24 0.38 -10.76 -15.08
N ALA A 25 1.30 -11.72 -15.17
CA ALA A 25 2.66 -11.63 -15.69
C ALA A 25 3.78 -11.26 -14.69
N PHE A 26 3.94 -12.04 -13.62
CA PHE A 26 5.29 -12.35 -13.12
C PHE A 26 5.67 -13.76 -13.57
N GLY A 27 6.17 -13.91 -14.80
CA GLY A 27 6.77 -15.19 -15.20
C GLY A 27 6.78 -15.59 -16.67
N ASP A 28 6.39 -14.74 -17.61
CA ASP A 28 6.45 -15.12 -19.02
C ASP A 28 6.85 -13.94 -19.91
N ALA A 29 8.16 -13.82 -20.15
CA ALA A 29 8.70 -13.33 -21.42
C ALA A 29 10.23 -13.54 -21.49
N SER A 30 10.64 -14.15 -22.60
CA SER A 30 11.98 -14.19 -23.21
C SER A 30 12.98 -15.27 -22.74
N SER A 31 12.93 -16.40 -23.43
CA SER A 31 14.09 -16.89 -24.19
C SER A 31 13.60 -17.73 -25.36
N SER A 32 13.48 -17.09 -26.52
CA SER A 32 13.20 -17.72 -27.81
C SER A 32 14.44 -18.49 -28.30
N GLU A 33 14.22 -19.80 -28.40
CA GLU A 33 14.85 -20.86 -29.20
C GLU A 33 16.10 -20.59 -30.04
N SER A 34 17.09 -21.47 -29.83
CA SER A 34 17.69 -22.24 -30.92
C SER A 34 18.24 -23.58 -30.42
N GLY A 35 17.60 -24.69 -30.81
CA GLY A 35 18.27 -25.97 -31.08
C GLY A 35 18.30 -27.04 -29.98
N HIS A 36 17.62 -28.15 -30.28
CA HIS A 36 17.87 -29.54 -29.87
C HIS A 36 17.06 -30.15 -28.71
N LYS A 37 16.37 -31.24 -29.11
CA LYS A 37 15.59 -32.25 -28.40
C LYS A 37 16.22 -32.70 -27.08
N ASP A 38 15.45 -32.71 -26.00
CA ASP A 38 15.26 -33.90 -25.15
C ASP A 38 14.15 -33.69 -24.10
N GLU A 39 13.33 -34.72 -23.93
CA GLU A 39 12.34 -34.85 -22.86
C GLU A 39 13.03 -34.95 -21.50
N GLN A 40 12.65 -34.11 -20.52
CA GLN A 40 12.51 -34.51 -19.10
C GLN A 40 12.13 -33.32 -18.20
N HIS A 41 10.86 -33.32 -17.77
CA HIS A 41 10.42 -32.97 -16.42
C HIS A 41 11.12 -31.77 -15.73
N LYS A 42 10.73 -30.52 -16.05
CA LYS A 42 11.12 -29.34 -15.26
C LYS A 42 10.44 -29.36 -13.88
N PRO A 43 11.16 -29.50 -12.75
CA PRO A 43 10.56 -29.29 -11.45
C PRO A 43 10.41 -27.78 -11.24
N LYS A 44 9.16 -27.34 -11.08
CA LYS A 44 8.81 -25.97 -10.65
C LYS A 44 9.67 -25.54 -9.47
N VAL A 45 10.25 -24.35 -9.59
CA VAL A 45 11.27 -23.72 -8.75
C VAL A 45 10.93 -23.81 -7.25
N LYS A 46 11.47 -24.81 -6.56
CA LYS A 46 11.52 -24.83 -5.08
C LYS A 46 12.65 -23.90 -4.65
N MET A 47 12.32 -22.62 -4.41
CA MET A 47 13.26 -21.67 -3.82
C MET A 47 13.83 -22.24 -2.51
N SER A 48 15.16 -22.35 -2.40
CA SER A 48 15.82 -22.83 -1.19
C SER A 48 15.37 -22.05 0.05
N VAL A 49 15.21 -22.73 1.19
CA VAL A 49 14.78 -22.15 2.48
C VAL A 49 15.60 -20.91 2.85
N LYS A 50 16.92 -20.94 2.59
CA LYS A 50 17.82 -19.79 2.81
C LYS A 50 17.42 -18.54 1.99
N ARG A 51 16.99 -18.74 0.74
CA ARG A 51 16.53 -17.64 -0.12
C ARG A 51 15.19 -17.09 0.35
N ARG A 52 14.27 -17.97 0.78
CA ARG A 52 12.99 -17.57 1.39
C ARG A 52 13.20 -16.72 2.64
N MET A 53 14.08 -17.15 3.55
CA MET A 53 14.38 -16.40 4.78
C MET A 53 14.94 -15.01 4.49
N LYS A 54 15.89 -14.89 3.56
CA LYS A 54 16.44 -13.59 3.14
C LYS A 54 15.37 -12.68 2.54
N ALA A 55 14.47 -13.23 1.73
CA ALA A 55 13.36 -12.47 1.16
C ALA A 55 12.36 -12.00 2.24
N SER A 56 12.01 -12.87 3.19
CA SER A 56 11.13 -12.52 4.31
C SER A 56 11.72 -11.43 5.20
N GLU A 57 13.02 -11.50 5.51
CA GLU A 57 13.67 -10.44 6.31
C GLU A 57 13.71 -9.10 5.56
N ARG A 58 13.92 -9.14 4.24
CA ARG A 58 13.85 -7.93 3.40
C ARG A 58 12.46 -7.30 3.42
N GLU A 59 11.40 -8.12 3.33
CA GLU A 59 10.02 -7.62 3.40
C GLU A 59 9.70 -7.09 4.80
N LYS A 60 10.22 -7.71 5.85
CA LYS A 60 10.08 -7.23 7.23
C LYS A 60 10.70 -5.84 7.40
N LEU A 61 11.89 -5.60 6.85
CA LEU A 61 12.52 -4.27 6.87
C LEU A 61 11.71 -3.25 6.05
N ARG A 62 11.19 -3.65 4.88
CA ARG A 62 10.29 -2.81 4.08
C ARG A 62 9.03 -2.42 4.87
N MET A 63 8.40 -3.37 5.57
CA MET A 63 7.22 -3.11 6.40
C MET A 63 7.53 -2.26 7.64
N ARG A 64 8.72 -2.40 8.23
CA ARG A 64 9.17 -1.51 9.32
C ARG A 64 9.30 -0.06 8.83
N SER A 65 9.97 0.17 7.70
CA SER A 65 10.10 1.50 7.11
C SER A 65 8.73 2.11 6.77
N LEU A 66 7.80 1.31 6.23
CA LEU A 66 6.44 1.77 5.98
C LEU A 66 5.69 2.16 7.26
N ALA A 67 5.84 1.38 8.34
CA ALA A 67 5.23 1.69 9.62
C ALA A 67 5.80 2.98 10.23
N GLU A 68 7.11 3.19 10.13
CA GLU A 68 7.80 4.40 10.59
C GLU A 68 7.31 5.65 9.84
N ALA A 69 7.26 5.61 8.51
CA ALA A 69 6.72 6.71 7.70
C ALA A 69 5.25 7.02 8.06
N LEU A 70 4.45 5.99 8.35
CA LEU A 70 3.07 6.15 8.82
C LEU A 70 3.01 6.77 10.23
N HIS A 71 3.97 6.49 11.10
CA HIS A 71 4.06 7.14 12.42
C HIS A 71 4.45 8.62 12.28
N GLN A 72 5.45 8.93 11.47
CA GLN A 72 5.82 10.32 11.15
C GLN A 72 4.62 11.08 10.56
N LEU A 73 3.84 10.44 9.68
CA LEU A 73 2.63 11.05 9.14
C LEU A 73 1.61 11.45 10.23
N ARG A 74 1.50 10.67 11.31
CA ARG A 74 0.60 11.01 12.44
C ARG A 74 1.09 12.20 13.23
N GLU A 75 2.39 12.44 13.31
CA GLU A 75 2.95 13.60 14.02
C GLU A 75 2.56 14.93 13.36
N TYR A 76 2.30 14.92 12.05
CA TYR A 76 1.79 16.07 11.30
C TYR A 76 0.28 16.27 11.42
N LEU A 77 -0.46 15.31 11.97
CA LEU A 77 -1.91 15.44 12.11
C LEU A 77 -2.26 16.20 13.39
N PRO A 78 -3.20 17.15 13.35
CA PRO A 78 -3.68 17.83 14.54
C PRO A 78 -4.20 16.84 15.61
N PRO A 79 -3.99 17.13 16.90
CA PRO A 79 -4.41 16.26 18.01
C PRO A 79 -5.94 16.07 18.07
N ASP A 80 -6.72 16.98 17.48
CA ASP A 80 -8.18 16.87 17.37
C ASP A 80 -8.63 15.63 16.57
N TYR A 81 -7.77 15.14 15.67
CA TYR A 81 -8.02 13.92 14.90
C TYR A 81 -7.78 12.64 15.71
N SER A 82 -6.88 12.68 16.70
CA SER A 82 -6.74 11.60 17.68
C SER A 82 -7.87 11.69 18.71
N ARG A 83 -9.03 11.10 18.37
CA ARG A 83 -10.15 10.94 19.31
C ARG A 83 -9.74 10.01 20.46
N GLY A 84 -9.22 10.61 21.54
CA GLY A 84 -8.83 9.93 22.77
C GLY A 84 -7.41 9.35 22.73
N ALA A 85 -6.99 8.77 23.86
CA ALA A 85 -5.65 8.21 24.08
C ALA A 85 -5.29 6.99 23.21
N GLN A 86 -6.09 6.67 22.19
CA GLN A 86 -5.84 5.53 21.31
C GLN A 86 -5.10 5.97 20.03
N PRO A 87 -4.06 5.21 19.62
CA PRO A 87 -3.34 5.50 18.39
C PRO A 87 -4.22 5.27 17.15
N LEU A 88 -4.13 6.18 16.17
CA LEU A 88 -4.87 6.08 14.91
C LEU A 88 -4.55 4.80 14.14
N THR A 89 -5.56 4.12 13.60
CA THR A 89 -5.35 3.01 12.65
C THR A 89 -4.72 3.50 11.34
N LYS A 90 -4.15 2.59 10.54
CA LYS A 90 -3.53 2.93 9.24
C LYS A 90 -4.53 3.64 8.31
N ILE A 91 -5.74 3.11 8.22
CA ILE A 91 -6.80 3.66 7.36
C ILE A 91 -7.23 5.04 7.87
N GLN A 92 -7.42 5.22 9.18
CA GLN A 92 -7.76 6.52 9.75
C GLN A 92 -6.68 7.58 9.50
N THR A 93 -5.42 7.21 9.68
CA THR A 93 -4.28 8.11 9.42
C THR A 93 -4.30 8.64 8.00
N LEU A 94 -4.49 7.76 7.01
CA LEU A 94 -4.58 8.15 5.61
C LEU A 94 -5.81 9.01 5.33
N LYS A 95 -6.97 8.66 5.88
CA LYS A 95 -8.21 9.44 5.74
C LYS A 95 -8.06 10.86 6.29
N TYR A 96 -7.51 11.00 7.49
CA TYR A 96 -7.33 12.30 8.14
C TYR A 96 -6.26 13.14 7.45
N THR A 97 -5.21 12.52 6.93
CA THR A 97 -4.20 13.21 6.11
C THR A 97 -4.83 13.86 4.88
N ILE A 98 -5.64 13.10 4.13
CA ILE A 98 -6.31 13.64 2.93
C ILE A 98 -7.24 14.80 3.30
N ARG A 99 -7.97 14.70 4.42
CA ARG A 99 -8.84 15.78 4.89
C ARG A 99 -8.04 17.01 5.29
N TYR A 100 -6.98 16.82 6.05
CA TYR A 100 -6.16 17.91 6.57
C TYR A 100 -5.48 18.70 5.43
N ILE A 101 -4.96 18.01 4.41
CA ILE A 101 -4.42 18.67 3.21
C ILE A 101 -5.50 19.54 2.54
N LYS A 102 -6.72 19.03 2.38
CA LYS A 102 -7.84 19.80 1.78
C LYS A 102 -8.23 21.02 2.60
N GLU A 103 -8.27 20.89 3.93
CA GLU A 103 -8.57 22.01 4.83
C GLU A 103 -7.49 23.09 4.73
N LEU A 104 -6.22 22.70 4.76
CA LEU A 104 -5.10 23.63 4.58
C LEU A 104 -5.14 24.34 3.23
N SER A 105 -5.42 23.60 2.14
CA SER A 105 -5.60 24.20 0.80
C SER A 105 -6.77 25.19 0.77
N SER A 106 -7.91 24.84 1.37
CA SER A 106 -9.07 25.74 1.45
C SER A 106 -8.78 27.01 2.26
N ILE A 107 -8.01 26.91 3.34
CA ILE A 107 -7.64 28.09 4.14
C ILE A 107 -6.73 29.00 3.32
N LEU A 108 -5.77 28.41 2.60
CA LEU A 108 -4.84 29.16 1.75
C LEU A 108 -5.57 29.92 0.63
N GLU A 109 -6.57 29.29 -0.01
CA GLU A 109 -7.40 29.91 -1.04
C GLU A 109 -8.29 31.03 -0.50
N GLN A 110 -8.69 30.99 0.77
CA GLN A 110 -9.51 32.03 1.39
C GLN A 110 -8.71 33.26 1.84
N GLN A 111 -7.39 33.14 1.97
CA GLN A 111 -6.49 34.25 2.34
C GLN A 111 -5.93 35.01 1.13
N ILE A 112 -6.27 34.57 -0.09
CA ILE A 112 -5.89 35.21 -1.37
C ILE A 112 -7.14 35.87 -1.96
#